data_AF-A0A7L4RSJ2-F1
#
_entry.id   AF-A0A7L4RSJ2-F1
#
_cell.length_a   1.000
_cell.length_b   1.000
_cell.length_c   1.000
_cell.angle_alpha   90.00
_cell.angle_beta   90.00
_cell.angle_gamma   90.00
#
_symmetry.space_group_name_H-M   'P 1'
#
loop_
_entity.id
_entity.type
_entity.pdbx_description
1 polymer ?
#
loop_
_entity_poly.entity_id
_entity_poly.type
_entity_poly.pdbx_seq_one_letter_code
_entity_poly.pdbx_strand_id
1 'polypeptide(L)' 'METTCIKCGSKNVDSWSRITGYLQDLEGWNRGKTQEFKDRFRYRDHFKSNVS' A
#
# COMPACT_ATOMS: atom_id res chain seq x y z
N MET A 1 0.08 1.67 5.63
CA MET A 1 0.82 2.69 4.86
C MET A 1 2.00 3.08 5.70
N GLU A 2 3.15 3.25 5.06
CA GLU A 2 4.36 3.63 5.77
C GLU A 2 4.38 5.15 5.89
N THR A 3 4.48 5.65 7.13
CA THR A 3 4.33 7.08 7.45
C THR A 3 5.69 7.76 7.61
N THR A 4 6.77 7.08 7.25
CA THR A 4 8.13 7.56 7.47
C THR A 4 9.05 7.02 6.38
N CYS A 5 9.90 7.87 5.83
CA CYS A 5 10.88 7.48 4.82
C CYS A 5 11.99 6.63 5.43
N ILE A 6 12.18 5.41 4.93
CA ILE A 6 13.23 4.48 5.39
C ILE A 6 14.67 4.96 5.16
N LYS A 7 14.88 5.95 4.28
CA LYS A 7 16.22 6.47 3.97
C LYS A 7 16.67 7.59 4.91
N CYS A 8 15.74 8.45 5.35
CA CYS A 8 16.08 9.67 6.08
C CYS A 8 15.22 9.93 7.32
N GLY A 9 14.21 9.11 7.59
CA GLY A 9 13.32 9.28 8.75
C GLY A 9 12.31 10.44 8.61
N SER A 10 12.23 11.09 7.44
CA SER A 10 11.23 12.14 7.20
C SER A 10 9.81 11.61 7.35
N LYS A 11 8.95 12.37 8.03
CA LYS A 11 7.50 12.12 8.11
C LYS A 11 6.71 12.81 7.00
N ASN A 12 7.36 13.69 6.23
CA ASN A 12 6.75 14.33 5.07
C ASN A 12 6.81 13.35 3.89
N VAL A 13 5.85 12.41 3.85
CA VAL A 13 5.77 11.35 2.85
C VAL A 13 4.35 11.22 2.32
N ASP A 14 4.21 11.23 1.00
CA ASP A 14 2.92 10.98 0.34
C ASP A 14 2.82 9.50 -0.01
N SER A 15 1.64 8.91 0.25
CA SER A 15 1.39 7.51 -0.07
C SER A 15 0.60 7.43 -1.38
N TRP A 16 1.15 6.76 -2.38
CA TRP A 16 0.51 6.61 -3.69
C TRP A 16 0.16 5.15 -3.97
N SER A 17 -0.94 4.92 -4.66
CA SER A 17 -1.36 3.59 -5.10
C SER A 17 -1.85 3.60 -6.53
N ARG A 18 -1.66 2.48 -7.24
CA ARG A 18 -2.19 2.28 -8.58
C ARG A 18 -3.63 1.75 -8.51
N ILE A 19 -4.53 2.38 -9.27
CA ILE A 19 -5.90 1.94 -9.58
C ILE A 19 -6.00 1.86 -11.11
N THR A 20 -6.75 0.92 -11.70
CA THR A 20 -7.10 0.85 -13.15
C THR A 20 -6.08 1.46 -14.15
N GLY A 21 -4.77 1.28 -13.94
CA GLY A 21 -3.71 1.86 -14.77
C GLY A 21 -3.05 3.17 -14.31
N TYR A 22 -3.62 3.98 -13.41
CA TYR A 22 -3.08 5.29 -13.00
C TYR A 22 -2.68 5.34 -11.51
N LEU A 23 -1.73 6.22 -11.19
CA LEU A 23 -1.34 6.52 -9.81
C LEU A 23 -2.29 7.55 -9.21
N GLN A 24 -2.74 7.28 -7.98
CA GLN A 24 -3.56 8.20 -7.21
C GLN A 24 -3.00 8.30 -5.79
N ASP A 25 -3.04 9.52 -5.23
CA ASP A 25 -2.76 9.77 -3.83
C ASP A 25 -3.84 9.10 -2.94
N LEU A 26 -3.37 8.53 -1.84
CA LEU A 26 -4.14 7.81 -0.84
C LEU A 26 -4.81 8.74 0.17
N GLU A 27 -4.31 9.97 0.39
CA GLU A 27 -4.89 10.90 1.37
C GLU A 27 -6.34 11.27 1.02
N GLY A 28 -6.66 11.36 -0.27
CA GLY A 28 -8.01 11.68 -0.77
C GLY A 28 -9.00 10.50 -0.79
N TRP A 29 -8.64 9.32 -0.29
CA TRP A 29 -9.50 8.15 -0.37
C TRP A 29 -10.58 8.12 0.70
N ASN A 30 -11.80 7.79 0.29
CA ASN A 30 -12.87 7.50 1.23
C ASN A 30 -12.66 6.13 1.93
N ARG A 31 -13.49 5.86 2.94
CA ARG A 31 -13.43 4.61 3.72
C ARG A 31 -13.56 3.35 2.85
N GLY A 32 -14.41 3.39 1.82
CA GLY A 32 -14.61 2.27 0.91
C GLY A 32 -13.35 1.92 0.12
N LYS A 33 -12.72 2.92 -0.51
CA LYS A 33 -11.47 2.75 -1.27
C LYS A 33 -10.31 2.27 -0.39
N THR A 34 -10.25 2.78 0.84
CA THR A 34 -9.27 2.33 1.83
C THR A 34 -9.47 0.86 2.19
N GLN A 35 -10.73 0.42 2.34
CA GLN A 35 -11.06 -0.97 2.62
C GLN A 35 -10.74 -1.87 1.41
N GLU A 36 -11.17 -1.49 0.20
CA GLU A 36 -10.83 -2.20 -1.04
C GLU A 36 -9.32 -2.44 -1.18
N PHE A 37 -8.49 -1.46 -0.80
CA PHE A 37 -7.02 -1.58 -0.87
C PHE A 37 -6.41 -2.50 0.19
N LYS A 38 -6.99 -2.54 1.39
CA LYS A 38 -6.58 -3.50 2.43
C LYS A 38 -6.84 -4.92 1.96
N ASP A 39 -8.01 -5.14 1.35
CA ASP A 39 -8.50 -6.45 0.90
C ASP A 39 -7.84 -6.93 -0.40
N ARG A 40 -6.96 -6.13 -1.02
CA ARG A 40 -6.21 -6.56 -2.21
C ARG A 40 -5.34 -7.77 -1.90
N PHE A 41 -5.48 -8.79 -2.76
CA PHE A 41 -4.62 -9.96 -2.77
C PHE A 41 -3.16 -9.58 -3.07
N ARG A 42 -2.23 -10.07 -2.24
CA ARG A 42 -0.79 -9.82 -2.38
C ARG A 42 -0.08 -11.14 -2.64
N TYR A 43 0.38 -11.37 -3.87
CA TYR A 43 1.03 -12.63 -4.27
C TYR A 43 2.20 -13.03 -3.36
N ARG A 44 2.94 -12.07 -2.79
CA ARG A 44 4.07 -12.35 -1.90
C ARG A 44 3.68 -13.14 -0.64
N ASP A 45 2.45 -12.98 -0.17
CA ASP A 45 2.01 -13.58 1.09
C ASP A 45 1.56 -15.06 0.91
N HIS A 46 1.37 -15.51 -0.34
CA HIS A 46 0.90 -16.86 -0.67
C HIS A 46 2.01 -17.88 -0.93
N PHE A 47 3.28 -17.48 -0.93
CA PHE A 47 4.43 -18.38 -1.08
C PHE A 47 5.06 -18.82 0.26
N LYS A 48 4.38 -18.61 1.40
CA LYS A 48 4.86 -19.01 2.73
C LYS A 48 4.51 -20.46 3.13
N SER A 49 4.37 -21.37 2.18
CA SER A 49 4.30 -22.81 2.45
C SER A 49 5.31 -23.52 1.56
N ASN A 50 6.29 -24.18 2.19
CA ASN A 50 7.34 -25.04 1.60
C ASN A 50 8.74 -24.43 1.44
N VAL A 51 9.24 -23.74 2.46
CA VAL A 51 10.68 -23.77 2.76
C VAL A 51 10.85 -24.26 4.19
N SER A 52 11.27 -25.53 4.28
CA SER A 52 11.74 -26.23 5.48
C SER A 52 13.11 -25.73 5.91
#